data_AF-A0A9E6DQS5-F1
#
_entry.id   AF-A0A9E6DQS5-F1
#
_cell.length_a   1.000
_cell.length_b   1.000
_cell.length_c   1.000
_cell.angle_alpha   90.00
_cell.angle_beta   90.00
_cell.angle_gamma   90.00
#
_symmetry.space_group_name_H-M   'P 1'
#
loop_
_entity.id
_entity.type
_entity.pdbx_description
1 polymer ?
#
loop_
_entity_poly.entity_id
_entity_poly.type
_entity_poly.pdbx_seq_one_letter_code
_entity_poly.pdbx_strand_id
1 'polypeptide(L)'
;MNEIAKNWLNANLKVDNYLAAICDLNGILRGKRVPLSQASKIFKGGVRMPLSICYLDIWGEEIANSTFITDSGDSDGICDWTGRAPMLMDWMPTPAAFVPLWLKNEDGSNFMGDPRCVLSNIVDKFKAKGLTPVVATELEFYLYDATDVKPKPPICPLSGKLLSSNSILTLSELQQFDAFLNDIYAACKAQDIPADTATAENGPGQFEINLLHTDDVLKAADDTILFKEIVRGVAIKHNFAATFMAKPYGDRAGNGMHVHFSLVDKDGNNVFNDDTDMGSEILQNAVAGLLEA
;
A
#
# COMPACT_ATOMS: atom_id res chain seq x y z
N MET A 1 19.35 -10.13 16.60
CA MET A 1 18.80 -9.10 15.71
C MET A 1 19.68 -9.09 14.48
N ASN A 2 19.08 -9.17 13.28
CA ASN A 2 19.79 -9.08 12.00
C ASN A 2 20.54 -7.73 11.95
N GLU A 3 21.70 -7.68 11.29
CA GLU A 3 22.56 -6.50 11.15
C GLU A 3 21.80 -5.31 10.52
N ILE A 4 20.92 -5.58 9.54
CA ILE A 4 20.06 -4.57 8.90
C ILE A 4 19.15 -3.89 9.94
N ALA A 5 18.46 -4.68 10.76
CA ALA A 5 17.55 -4.15 11.78
C ALA A 5 18.27 -3.38 12.90
N LYS A 6 19.48 -3.82 13.28
CA LYS A 6 20.32 -3.10 14.26
C LYS A 6 20.77 -1.75 13.71
N ASN A 7 21.30 -1.72 12.50
CA ASN A 7 21.79 -0.49 11.87
C ASN A 7 20.64 0.51 11.67
N TRP A 8 19.47 0.02 11.27
CA TRP A 8 18.29 0.86 11.15
C TRP A 8 17.83 1.46 12.49
N LEU A 9 17.74 0.66 13.55
CA LEU A 9 17.36 1.17 14.88
C LEU A 9 18.34 2.20 15.42
N ASN A 10 19.65 1.97 15.23
CA ASN A 10 20.68 2.91 15.68
C ASN A 10 20.55 4.26 14.97
N ALA A 11 20.08 4.28 13.73
CA ALA A 11 19.77 5.52 13.00
C ALA A 11 18.43 6.15 13.40
N ASN A 12 17.54 5.39 14.07
CA ASN A 12 16.15 5.79 14.36
C ASN A 12 15.79 5.58 15.84
N LEU A 13 16.56 6.21 16.74
CA LEU A 13 16.44 6.06 18.20
C LEU A 13 15.12 6.54 18.83
N LYS A 14 14.20 7.12 18.03
CA LYS A 14 12.92 7.68 18.51
C LYS A 14 11.76 6.66 18.49
N VAL A 15 12.03 5.42 18.14
CA VAL A 15 11.01 4.36 18.01
C VAL A 15 10.95 3.51 19.27
N ASP A 16 9.74 3.28 19.81
CA ASP A 16 9.55 2.46 21.03
C ASP A 16 9.11 1.01 20.75
N ASN A 17 8.68 0.72 19.53
CA ASN A 17 8.08 -0.55 19.18
C ASN A 17 8.07 -0.80 17.67
N TYR A 18 7.91 -2.06 17.31
CA TYR A 18 7.65 -2.50 15.95
C TYR A 18 6.15 -2.75 15.75
N LEU A 19 5.62 -2.33 14.61
CA LEU A 19 4.34 -2.80 14.09
C LEU A 19 4.64 -3.85 13.04
N ALA A 20 4.46 -5.13 13.39
CA ALA A 20 4.80 -6.25 12.51
C ALA A 20 3.49 -6.86 11.99
N ALA A 21 3.28 -6.82 10.67
CA ALA A 21 1.97 -7.09 10.07
C ALA A 21 2.06 -7.76 8.70
N ILE A 22 0.98 -8.43 8.35
CA ILE A 22 0.67 -8.91 7.00
C ILE A 22 -0.44 -8.02 6.40
N CYS A 23 -0.69 -8.13 5.10
CA CYS A 23 -1.83 -7.50 4.45
C CYS A 23 -2.91 -8.54 4.18
N ASP A 24 -4.15 -8.29 4.57
CA ASP A 24 -5.27 -9.20 4.29
C ASP A 24 -5.86 -9.00 2.88
N LEU A 25 -6.90 -9.79 2.54
CA LEU A 25 -7.60 -9.72 1.25
C LEU A 25 -8.30 -8.37 0.99
N ASN A 26 -8.56 -7.57 2.01
CA ASN A 26 -9.18 -6.25 1.89
C ASN A 26 -8.15 -5.13 1.78
N GLY A 27 -6.85 -5.44 1.75
CA GLY A 27 -5.80 -4.43 1.77
C GLY A 27 -5.59 -3.79 3.16
N ILE A 28 -5.99 -4.46 4.24
CA ILE A 28 -5.83 -4.01 5.62
C ILE A 28 -4.60 -4.66 6.23
N LEU A 29 -3.75 -3.84 6.85
CA LEU A 29 -2.61 -4.33 7.62
C LEU A 29 -3.09 -4.94 8.95
N ARG A 30 -2.85 -6.24 9.13
CA ARG A 30 -3.21 -6.99 10.34
C ARG A 30 -1.96 -7.52 11.01
N GLY A 31 -1.80 -7.26 12.30
CA GLY A 31 -0.56 -7.61 12.97
C GLY A 31 -0.48 -7.33 14.45
N LYS A 32 0.76 -7.28 14.95
CA LYS A 32 1.07 -7.15 16.37
C LYS A 32 2.01 -5.98 16.61
N ARG A 33 1.77 -5.27 17.72
CA ARG A 33 2.71 -4.31 18.29
C ARG A 33 3.74 -5.07 19.14
N VAL A 34 4.99 -5.08 18.70
CA VAL A 34 6.07 -5.87 19.32
C VAL A 34 7.07 -4.91 19.99
N PRO A 35 7.35 -5.06 21.30
CA PRO A 35 8.37 -4.26 21.97
C PRO A 35 9.76 -4.46 21.36
N LEU A 36 10.62 -3.43 21.39
CA LEU A 36 12.00 -3.54 20.86
C LEU A 36 12.79 -4.70 21.48
N SER A 37 12.56 -4.99 22.76
CA SER A 37 13.18 -6.10 23.48
C SER A 37 12.86 -7.47 22.86
N GLN A 38 11.77 -7.57 22.09
CA GLN A 38 11.33 -8.79 21.41
C GLN A 38 11.55 -8.75 19.89
N ALA A 39 12.26 -7.75 19.37
CA ALA A 39 12.51 -7.59 17.94
C ALA A 39 13.13 -8.84 17.29
N SER A 40 13.91 -9.62 18.03
CA SER A 40 14.46 -10.88 17.51
C SER A 40 13.39 -11.89 17.09
N LYS A 41 12.17 -11.84 17.67
CA LYS A 41 11.06 -12.69 17.26
C LYS A 41 10.61 -12.36 15.83
N ILE A 42 10.57 -11.09 15.46
CA ILE A 42 10.19 -10.66 14.10
C ILE A 42 11.19 -11.22 13.09
N PHE A 43 12.48 -10.92 13.28
CA PHE A 43 13.52 -11.23 12.29
C PHE A 43 14.00 -12.70 12.29
N LYS A 44 13.44 -13.55 13.16
CA LYS A 44 13.79 -14.99 13.24
C LYS A 44 12.57 -15.92 13.11
N GLY A 45 11.43 -15.43 12.62
CA GLY A 45 10.23 -16.26 12.41
C GLY A 45 9.52 -16.69 13.71
N GLY A 46 9.69 -15.92 14.79
CA GLY A 46 9.09 -16.17 16.10
C GLY A 46 7.76 -15.46 16.33
N VAL A 47 7.22 -14.76 15.33
CA VAL A 47 5.87 -14.18 15.36
C VAL A 47 4.89 -15.19 14.77
N ARG A 48 3.74 -15.34 15.41
CA ARG A 48 2.67 -16.25 15.03
C ARG A 48 1.37 -15.47 14.89
N MET A 49 0.53 -15.79 13.92
CA MET A 49 -0.79 -15.20 13.73
C MET A 49 -1.76 -16.26 13.20
N PRO A 50 -3.06 -16.24 13.58
CA PRO A 50 -4.00 -17.22 13.08
C PRO A 50 -4.18 -17.06 11.57
N LEU A 51 -4.25 -18.17 10.82
CA LEU A 51 -4.40 -18.13 9.37
C LEU A 51 -5.70 -17.44 8.93
N SER A 52 -6.71 -17.44 9.80
CA SER A 52 -8.02 -16.82 9.58
C SER A 52 -7.97 -15.31 9.41
N ILE A 53 -6.90 -14.62 9.84
CA ILE A 53 -6.82 -13.15 9.69
C ILE A 53 -6.86 -12.67 8.24
N CYS A 54 -6.52 -13.55 7.29
CA CYS A 54 -6.61 -13.26 5.86
C CYS A 54 -8.06 -13.28 5.34
N TYR A 55 -9.00 -13.88 6.09
CA TYR A 55 -10.40 -14.12 5.69
C TYR A 55 -11.40 -13.38 6.58
N LEU A 56 -11.07 -12.13 6.92
CA LEU A 56 -11.99 -11.24 7.62
C LEU A 56 -12.69 -10.32 6.63
N ASP A 57 -13.85 -9.81 7.00
CA ASP A 57 -14.48 -8.73 6.24
C ASP A 57 -13.77 -7.38 6.47
N ILE A 58 -14.29 -6.33 5.82
CA ILE A 58 -13.72 -4.98 5.91
C ILE A 58 -13.75 -4.40 7.34
N TRP A 59 -14.63 -4.90 8.21
CA TRP A 59 -14.77 -4.49 9.61
C TRP A 59 -13.89 -5.33 10.55
N GLY A 60 -13.30 -6.40 10.04
CA GLY A 60 -12.51 -7.35 10.83
C GLY A 60 -13.35 -8.44 11.47
N GLU A 61 -14.59 -8.65 11.02
CA GLU A 61 -15.48 -9.72 11.45
C GLU A 61 -15.24 -10.99 10.62
N GLU A 62 -15.63 -12.14 11.17
CA GLU A 62 -15.62 -13.40 10.43
C GLU A 62 -16.63 -13.36 9.27
N ILE A 63 -16.24 -13.92 8.13
CA ILE A 63 -17.13 -14.06 6.98
C ILE A 63 -18.25 -15.05 7.33
N ALA A 64 -19.51 -14.58 7.29
CA ALA A 64 -20.67 -15.40 7.59
C ALA A 64 -20.71 -16.68 6.72
N ASN A 65 -20.95 -17.82 7.39
CA ASN A 65 -20.97 -19.17 6.79
C ASN A 65 -19.61 -19.69 6.27
N SER A 66 -18.50 -19.04 6.58
CA SER A 66 -17.17 -19.63 6.37
C SER A 66 -16.99 -20.83 7.29
N THR A 67 -16.49 -21.95 6.77
CA THR A 67 -16.08 -23.10 7.58
C THR A 67 -14.58 -23.09 7.89
N PHE A 68 -13.83 -22.07 7.43
CA PHE A 68 -12.37 -22.07 7.53
C PHE A 68 -11.90 -22.20 8.98
N ILE A 69 -12.48 -21.44 9.90
CA ILE A 69 -12.10 -21.48 11.33
C ILE A 69 -12.44 -22.85 11.93
N THR A 70 -13.63 -23.39 11.66
CA THR A 70 -14.04 -24.70 12.17
C THR A 70 -13.21 -25.84 11.61
N ASP A 71 -12.86 -25.79 10.32
CA ASP A 71 -12.12 -26.84 9.62
C ASP A 71 -10.62 -26.81 9.95
N SER A 72 -10.05 -25.60 10.10
CA SER A 72 -8.64 -25.40 10.42
C SER A 72 -8.34 -25.41 11.93
N GLY A 73 -9.36 -25.33 12.77
CA GLY A 73 -9.23 -25.15 14.21
C GLY A 73 -8.59 -23.81 14.62
N ASP A 74 -8.66 -22.80 13.74
CA ASP A 74 -8.01 -21.49 13.87
C ASP A 74 -6.49 -21.58 14.14
N SER A 75 -5.82 -22.51 13.45
CA SER A 75 -4.39 -22.73 13.65
C SER A 75 -3.55 -21.49 13.30
N ASP A 76 -2.52 -21.26 14.11
CA ASP A 76 -1.54 -20.22 13.88
C ASP A 76 -0.63 -20.57 12.70
N GLY A 77 -0.43 -19.62 11.79
CA GLY A 77 0.66 -19.63 10.82
C GLY A 77 1.97 -19.09 11.39
N ILE A 78 3.06 -19.34 10.67
CA ILE A 78 4.39 -18.76 10.91
C ILE A 78 4.46 -17.41 10.21
N CYS A 79 4.88 -16.36 10.93
CA CYS A 79 5.16 -15.08 10.29
C CYS A 79 6.65 -14.88 10.07
N ASP A 80 7.04 -14.83 8.80
CA ASP A 80 8.42 -14.61 8.37
C ASP A 80 8.65 -13.17 7.95
N TRP A 81 9.84 -12.64 8.25
CA TRP A 81 10.22 -11.32 7.77
C TRP A 81 10.39 -11.31 6.25
N THR A 82 9.86 -10.30 5.57
CA THR A 82 9.94 -10.19 4.11
C THR A 82 11.33 -9.85 3.58
N GLY A 83 12.25 -9.42 4.45
CA GLY A 83 13.55 -8.89 4.05
C GLY A 83 13.56 -7.37 3.84
N ARG A 84 12.38 -6.72 3.81
CA ARG A 84 12.27 -5.25 3.77
C ARG A 84 12.84 -4.64 5.05
N ALA A 85 13.69 -3.62 4.91
CA ALA A 85 14.16 -2.88 6.08
C ALA A 85 12.96 -2.34 6.87
N PRO A 86 13.08 -2.18 8.21
CA PRO A 86 12.03 -1.51 8.98
C PRO A 86 11.74 -0.11 8.42
N MET A 87 10.49 0.33 8.47
CA MET A 87 10.05 1.59 7.90
C MET A 87 9.52 2.52 8.99
N LEU A 88 9.94 3.78 9.00
CA LEU A 88 9.60 4.71 10.07
C LEU A 88 8.19 5.25 9.86
N MET A 89 7.31 5.07 10.85
CA MET A 89 5.98 5.69 10.89
C MET A 89 6.01 6.87 11.87
N ASP A 90 6.48 8.03 11.39
CA ASP A 90 6.68 9.25 12.20
C ASP A 90 5.48 10.22 12.20
N TRP A 91 4.44 9.93 11.42
CA TRP A 91 3.16 10.62 11.47
C TRP A 91 2.31 10.25 12.70
N MET A 92 2.70 9.21 13.43
CA MET A 92 2.02 8.80 14.66
C MET A 92 2.44 9.66 15.86
N PRO A 93 1.56 9.85 16.87
CA PRO A 93 1.92 10.57 18.10
C PRO A 93 3.16 10.00 18.81
N THR A 94 3.36 8.68 18.71
CA THR A 94 4.58 8.01 19.12
C THR A 94 5.11 7.21 17.92
N PRO A 95 6.27 7.58 17.36
CA PRO A 95 6.82 6.88 16.19
C PRO A 95 7.00 5.38 16.42
N ALA A 96 6.74 4.60 15.37
CA ALA A 96 6.99 3.16 15.36
C ALA A 96 7.81 2.74 14.14
N ALA A 97 8.35 1.53 14.19
CA ALA A 97 8.96 0.87 13.04
C ALA A 97 8.00 -0.17 12.46
N PHE A 98 7.50 0.05 11.25
CA PHE A 98 6.73 -0.94 10.53
C PHE A 98 7.62 -2.03 9.93
N VAL A 99 7.20 -3.29 10.03
CA VAL A 99 7.88 -4.42 9.40
C VAL A 99 6.83 -5.32 8.72
N PRO A 100 6.83 -5.40 7.37
CA PRO A 100 5.97 -6.32 6.66
C PRO A 100 6.45 -7.75 6.86
N LEU A 101 5.48 -8.66 6.97
CA LEU A 101 5.67 -10.09 7.18
C LEU A 101 5.02 -10.88 6.05
N TRP A 102 5.50 -12.10 5.86
CA TRP A 102 4.78 -13.18 5.19
C TRP A 102 3.96 -13.95 6.20
N LEU A 103 2.79 -14.46 5.83
CA LEU A 103 2.11 -15.53 6.55
C LEU A 103 2.36 -16.86 5.83
N LYS A 104 2.78 -17.86 6.61
CA LYS A 104 3.13 -19.20 6.12
C LYS A 104 2.42 -20.28 6.91
N ASN A 105 2.29 -21.45 6.28
CA ASN A 105 1.82 -22.66 6.94
C ASN A 105 2.84 -23.13 8.00
N GLU A 106 2.40 -24.01 8.90
CA GLU A 106 3.26 -24.61 9.94
C GLU A 106 4.47 -25.39 9.39
N ASP A 107 4.35 -25.95 8.18
CA ASP A 107 5.44 -26.64 7.50
C ASP A 107 6.43 -25.68 6.81
N GLY A 108 6.20 -24.37 6.92
CA GLY A 108 7.02 -23.32 6.31
C GLY A 108 6.71 -23.03 4.84
N SER A 109 5.73 -23.72 4.25
CA SER A 109 5.25 -23.41 2.89
C SER A 109 4.45 -22.10 2.86
N ASN A 110 4.41 -21.46 1.68
CA ASN A 110 3.62 -20.25 1.49
C ASN A 110 2.14 -20.52 1.72
N PHE A 111 1.49 -19.68 2.53
CA PHE A 111 0.06 -19.75 2.73
C PHE A 111 -0.68 -18.96 1.65
N MET A 112 -1.50 -19.63 0.84
CA MET A 112 -2.18 -18.99 -0.30
C MET A 112 -3.35 -18.07 0.10
N GLY A 113 -3.68 -17.98 1.38
CA GLY A 113 -4.57 -16.93 1.88
C GLY A 113 -3.87 -15.57 2.01
N ASP A 114 -2.54 -15.53 2.08
CA ASP A 114 -1.76 -14.29 2.07
C ASP A 114 -1.66 -13.75 0.63
N PRO A 115 -2.25 -12.56 0.32
CA PRO A 115 -2.20 -11.96 -1.01
C PRO A 115 -0.77 -11.73 -1.50
N ARG A 116 0.17 -11.46 -0.59
CA ARG A 116 1.57 -11.27 -0.92
C ARG A 116 2.19 -12.57 -1.43
N CYS A 117 1.86 -13.71 -0.80
CA CYS A 117 2.30 -15.03 -1.26
C CYS A 117 1.71 -15.38 -2.63
N VAL A 118 0.44 -15.04 -2.87
CA VAL A 118 -0.20 -15.22 -4.18
C VAL A 118 0.52 -14.40 -5.24
N LEU A 119 0.80 -13.12 -4.97
CA LEU A 119 1.52 -12.24 -5.89
C LEU A 119 2.93 -12.77 -6.20
N SER A 120 3.66 -13.22 -5.17
CA SER A 120 4.99 -13.83 -5.35
C SER A 120 4.95 -15.01 -6.32
N ASN A 121 3.95 -15.88 -6.19
CA ASN A 121 3.79 -17.02 -7.08
C ASN A 121 3.49 -16.61 -8.54
N ILE A 122 2.80 -15.49 -8.75
CA ILE A 122 2.57 -14.96 -10.11
C ILE A 122 3.87 -14.39 -10.69
N VAL A 123 4.65 -13.66 -9.90
CA VAL A 123 5.97 -13.14 -10.31
C VAL A 123 6.89 -14.30 -10.72
N ASP A 124 6.92 -15.38 -9.95
CA ASP A 124 7.72 -16.56 -10.27
C ASP A 124 7.30 -17.22 -11.60
N LYS A 125 6.01 -17.20 -11.95
CA LYS A 125 5.52 -17.70 -13.25
C LYS A 125 6.02 -16.85 -14.42
N PHE A 126 6.06 -15.52 -14.29
CA PHE A 126 6.65 -14.64 -15.30
C PHE A 126 8.15 -14.89 -15.43
N LYS A 127 8.85 -14.98 -14.31
CA LYS A 127 10.30 -15.25 -14.28
C LYS A 127 10.64 -16.59 -14.94
N ALA A 128 9.83 -17.63 -14.72
CA ALA A 128 10.00 -18.93 -15.39
C ALA A 128 9.87 -18.85 -16.92
N LYS A 129 9.12 -17.87 -17.44
CA LYS A 129 9.02 -17.56 -18.87
C LYS A 129 10.14 -16.65 -19.38
N GLY A 130 11.04 -16.22 -18.51
CA GLY A 130 12.09 -15.24 -18.85
C GLY A 130 11.59 -13.81 -18.99
N LEU A 131 10.46 -13.50 -18.35
CA LEU A 131 9.84 -12.19 -18.36
C LEU A 131 9.85 -11.59 -16.94
N THR A 132 10.05 -10.29 -16.87
CA THR A 132 10.03 -9.49 -15.64
C THR A 132 8.93 -8.45 -15.76
N PRO A 133 7.86 -8.51 -14.95
CA PRO A 133 6.85 -7.47 -14.94
C PRO A 133 7.43 -6.19 -14.33
N VAL A 134 7.11 -5.06 -14.93
CA VAL A 134 7.40 -3.72 -14.42
C VAL A 134 6.07 -3.04 -14.17
N VAL A 135 5.82 -2.54 -12.97
CA VAL A 135 4.51 -2.02 -12.55
C VAL A 135 4.62 -0.67 -11.85
N ALA A 136 3.58 0.16 -11.99
CA ALA A 136 3.38 1.42 -11.29
C ALA A 136 1.90 1.56 -10.89
N THR A 137 1.64 2.31 -9.82
CA THR A 137 0.29 2.64 -9.36
C THR A 137 0.11 4.14 -9.21
N GLU A 138 -1.02 4.65 -9.71
CA GLU A 138 -1.50 6.01 -9.50
C GLU A 138 -2.67 5.93 -8.51
N LEU A 139 -2.62 6.69 -7.42
CA LEU A 139 -3.65 6.62 -6.38
C LEU A 139 -4.33 7.96 -6.19
N GLU A 140 -5.60 8.01 -6.56
CA GLU A 140 -6.48 9.11 -6.20
C GLU A 140 -7.03 8.94 -4.78
N PHE A 141 -7.15 10.05 -4.06
CA PHE A 141 -7.78 10.10 -2.75
C PHE A 141 -8.46 11.44 -2.50
N TYR A 142 -9.46 11.42 -1.62
CA TYR A 142 -10.06 12.64 -1.10
C TYR A 142 -9.56 12.90 0.31
N LEU A 143 -9.23 14.16 0.58
CA LEU A 143 -9.29 14.70 1.93
C LEU A 143 -10.72 15.06 2.28
N TYR A 144 -11.10 14.88 3.54
CA TYR A 144 -12.42 15.23 4.04
C TYR A 144 -12.37 15.64 5.51
N ASP A 145 -13.38 16.39 5.93
CA ASP A 145 -13.61 16.71 7.34
C ASP A 145 -14.27 15.50 8.03
N ALA A 146 -13.57 14.93 9.03
CA ALA A 146 -14.01 13.75 9.78
C ALA A 146 -14.80 14.08 11.05
N THR A 147 -15.17 15.35 11.28
CA THR A 147 -15.98 15.74 12.46
C THR A 147 -17.45 15.36 12.34
N ASP A 148 -17.92 14.95 11.15
CA ASP A 148 -19.29 14.52 10.88
C ASP A 148 -19.33 13.07 10.39
N VAL A 149 -20.47 12.40 10.57
CA VAL A 149 -20.74 11.04 10.10
C VAL A 149 -20.74 10.97 8.57
N LYS A 150 -21.22 12.04 7.92
CA LYS A 150 -21.16 12.16 6.46
C LYS A 150 -19.85 12.84 6.06
N PRO A 151 -19.08 12.28 5.11
CA PRO A 151 -17.88 12.94 4.64
C PRO A 151 -18.29 14.30 4.05
N LYS A 152 -17.58 15.35 4.43
CA LYS A 152 -17.71 16.67 3.83
C LYS A 152 -16.37 17.08 3.23
N PRO A 153 -16.36 17.87 2.15
CA PRO A 153 -15.12 18.43 1.64
C PRO A 153 -14.32 19.12 2.75
N PRO A 154 -12.98 19.16 2.65
CA PRO A 154 -12.15 19.72 3.70
C PRO A 154 -12.27 21.25 3.71
N ILE A 155 -11.97 21.85 4.85
CA ILE A 155 -11.73 23.29 4.96
C ILE A 155 -10.30 23.56 4.47
N CYS A 156 -10.14 24.46 3.52
CA CYS A 156 -8.84 24.93 3.07
C CYS A 156 -8.04 25.51 4.26
N PRO A 157 -6.82 25.01 4.55
CA PRO A 157 -6.08 25.42 5.74
C PRO A 157 -5.55 26.85 5.64
N LEU A 158 -5.36 27.40 4.42
CA LEU A 158 -4.89 28.77 4.23
C LEU A 158 -6.03 29.80 4.24
N SER A 159 -7.18 29.47 3.63
CA SER A 159 -8.28 30.42 3.45
C SER A 159 -9.40 30.29 4.48
N GLY A 160 -9.45 29.16 5.21
CA GLY A 160 -10.53 28.85 6.15
C GLY A 160 -11.89 28.59 5.48
N LYS A 161 -11.93 28.44 4.15
CA LYS A 161 -13.16 28.22 3.39
C LYS A 161 -13.36 26.75 3.07
N LEU A 162 -14.62 26.32 3.06
CA LEU A 162 -15.01 25.01 2.56
C LEU A 162 -14.72 24.93 1.06
N LEU A 163 -14.01 23.88 0.62
CA LEU A 163 -13.86 23.59 -0.79
C LEU A 163 -15.18 23.09 -1.38
N SER A 164 -15.61 23.66 -2.51
CA SER A 164 -16.91 23.34 -3.12
C SER A 164 -16.87 23.18 -4.65
N SER A 165 -15.78 23.62 -5.29
CA SER A 165 -15.53 23.50 -6.72
C SER A 165 -14.57 22.35 -7.03
N ASN A 166 -14.60 21.90 -8.28
CA ASN A 166 -13.55 21.04 -8.81
C ASN A 166 -12.32 21.91 -9.12
N SER A 167 -11.14 21.29 -9.09
CA SER A 167 -9.86 21.99 -9.12
C SER A 167 -8.83 21.24 -9.96
N ILE A 168 -9.29 20.55 -11.01
CA ILE A 168 -8.44 19.74 -11.89
C ILE A 168 -7.20 20.53 -12.36
N LEU A 169 -6.01 19.98 -12.13
CA LEU A 169 -4.70 20.56 -12.44
C LEU A 169 -4.49 21.99 -11.89
N THR A 170 -5.21 22.38 -10.84
CA THR A 170 -5.16 23.73 -10.29
C THR A 170 -4.03 23.88 -9.28
N LEU A 171 -2.95 24.54 -9.68
CA LEU A 171 -1.76 24.76 -8.85
C LEU A 171 -2.06 25.49 -7.53
N SER A 172 -3.04 26.41 -7.52
CA SER A 172 -3.39 27.14 -6.30
C SER A 172 -4.08 26.25 -5.26
N GLU A 173 -4.69 25.13 -5.65
CA GLU A 173 -5.21 24.15 -4.69
C GLU A 173 -4.06 23.34 -4.10
N LEU A 174 -3.10 22.88 -4.91
CA LEU A 174 -1.88 22.24 -4.40
C LEU A 174 -1.14 23.13 -3.40
N GLN A 175 -1.00 24.43 -3.70
CA GLN A 175 -0.39 25.41 -2.80
C GLN A 175 -1.15 25.57 -1.47
N GLN A 176 -2.47 25.43 -1.49
CA GLN A 176 -3.28 25.49 -0.26
C GLN A 176 -3.04 24.30 0.65
N PHE A 177 -2.64 23.14 0.11
CA PHE A 177 -2.36 21.92 0.87
C PHE A 177 -0.87 21.57 0.91
N ASP A 178 0.01 22.54 0.62
CA ASP A 178 1.46 22.35 0.48
C ASP A 178 2.09 21.68 1.71
N ALA A 179 1.74 22.10 2.93
CA ALA A 179 2.27 21.52 4.15
C ALA A 179 1.89 20.03 4.32
N PHE A 180 0.68 19.65 3.88
CA PHE A 180 0.20 18.27 3.92
C PHE A 180 0.92 17.41 2.87
N LEU A 181 1.02 17.91 1.63
CA LEU A 181 1.70 17.20 0.54
C LEU A 181 3.20 17.01 0.82
N ASN A 182 3.88 18.03 1.36
CA ASN A 182 5.29 17.94 1.73
C ASN A 182 5.55 16.94 2.86
N ASP A 183 4.64 16.82 3.83
CA ASP A 183 4.74 15.79 4.87
C ASP A 183 4.53 14.37 4.30
N ILE A 184 3.66 14.18 3.29
CA ILE A 184 3.55 12.91 2.57
C ILE A 184 4.89 12.59 1.88
N TYR A 185 5.47 13.54 1.13
CA TYR A 185 6.74 13.32 0.45
C TYR A 185 7.88 12.99 1.42
N ALA A 186 7.95 13.66 2.57
CA ALA A 186 8.93 13.38 3.61
C ALA A 186 8.78 11.95 4.16
N ALA A 187 7.55 11.52 4.45
CA ALA A 187 7.25 10.18 4.94
C ALA A 187 7.55 9.10 3.87
N CYS A 188 7.15 9.32 2.61
CA CYS A 188 7.47 8.42 1.49
C CYS A 188 8.99 8.25 1.35
N LYS A 189 9.74 9.36 1.37
CA LYS A 189 11.21 9.32 1.32
C LYS A 189 11.83 8.55 2.49
N ALA A 190 11.28 8.70 3.70
CA ALA A 190 11.74 7.98 4.89
C ALA A 190 11.49 6.46 4.82
N GLN A 191 10.54 6.03 3.98
CA GLN A 191 10.18 4.63 3.77
C GLN A 191 10.66 4.06 2.42
N ASP A 192 11.45 4.80 1.65
CA ASP A 192 11.90 4.40 0.31
C ASP A 192 10.72 4.12 -0.66
N ILE A 193 9.67 4.93 -0.55
CA ILE A 193 8.50 4.90 -1.44
C ILE A 193 8.70 5.97 -2.53
N PRO A 194 8.68 5.60 -3.82
CA PRO A 194 9.05 6.50 -4.91
C PRO A 194 7.86 7.36 -5.35
N ALA A 195 7.34 8.19 -4.45
CA ALA A 195 6.29 9.15 -4.76
C ALA A 195 6.82 10.23 -5.74
N ASP A 196 6.10 10.40 -6.84
CA ASP A 196 6.40 11.33 -7.93
C ASP A 196 5.40 12.50 -7.93
N THR A 197 4.80 12.81 -9.06
CA THR A 197 4.00 14.01 -9.26
C THR A 197 2.69 13.95 -8.45
N ALA A 198 2.35 15.07 -7.81
CA ALA A 198 1.04 15.29 -7.21
C ALA A 198 0.17 16.18 -8.10
N THR A 199 -1.08 15.79 -8.30
CA THR A 199 -2.08 16.58 -9.05
C THR A 199 -3.31 16.84 -8.18
N ALA A 200 -3.96 17.98 -8.44
CA ALA A 200 -5.30 18.25 -7.94
C ALA A 200 -6.29 17.67 -8.95
N GLU A 201 -7.26 16.91 -8.47
CA GLU A 201 -8.17 16.12 -9.31
C GLU A 201 -9.57 16.72 -9.42
N ASN A 202 -10.47 16.00 -10.09
CA ASN A 202 -11.82 16.47 -10.45
C ASN A 202 -12.84 16.43 -9.30
N GLY A 203 -12.41 16.78 -8.08
CA GLY A 203 -13.21 16.82 -6.87
C GLY A 203 -12.65 17.77 -5.80
N PRO A 204 -13.50 18.32 -4.92
CA PRO A 204 -13.05 19.27 -3.90
C PRO A 204 -12.16 18.56 -2.86
N GLY A 205 -10.87 18.93 -2.82
CA GLY A 205 -9.89 18.26 -1.97
C GLY A 205 -9.53 16.85 -2.44
N GLN A 206 -9.71 16.57 -3.74
CA GLN A 206 -9.24 15.34 -4.37
C GLN A 206 -7.82 15.55 -4.90
N PHE A 207 -6.94 14.60 -4.61
CA PHE A 207 -5.57 14.61 -5.09
C PHE A 207 -5.19 13.24 -5.64
N GLU A 208 -4.21 13.23 -6.53
CA GLU A 208 -3.51 12.04 -6.99
C GLU A 208 -2.02 12.21 -6.71
N ILE A 209 -1.36 11.10 -6.34
CA ILE A 209 0.11 11.03 -6.31
C ILE A 209 0.53 9.73 -7.00
N ASN A 210 1.45 9.86 -7.94
CA ASN A 210 1.95 8.72 -8.71
C ASN A 210 3.13 8.07 -8.00
N LEU A 211 3.24 6.74 -8.07
CA LEU A 211 4.43 6.02 -7.65
C LEU A 211 5.22 5.60 -8.90
N LEU A 212 6.53 5.86 -8.91
CA LEU A 212 7.38 5.45 -10.03
C LEU A 212 7.33 3.93 -10.23
N HIS A 213 7.47 3.52 -11.49
CA HIS A 213 7.45 2.11 -11.83
C HIS A 213 8.69 1.37 -11.30
N THR A 214 8.53 0.08 -11.02
CA THR A 214 9.61 -0.80 -10.57
C THR A 214 9.42 -2.22 -11.09
N ASP A 215 10.51 -2.94 -11.27
CA ASP A 215 10.56 -4.38 -11.57
C ASP A 215 10.46 -5.26 -10.31
N ASP A 216 10.52 -4.66 -9.10
CA ASP A 216 10.18 -5.32 -7.85
C ASP A 216 8.68 -5.20 -7.57
N VAL A 217 7.89 -6.06 -8.22
CA VAL A 217 6.41 -6.10 -8.11
C VAL A 217 5.92 -6.25 -6.67
N LEU A 218 6.65 -7.00 -5.84
CA LEU A 218 6.31 -7.19 -4.43
C LEU A 218 6.53 -5.89 -3.64
N LYS A 219 7.64 -5.18 -3.88
CA LYS A 219 7.86 -3.85 -3.33
C LYS A 219 6.81 -2.86 -3.80
N ALA A 220 6.44 -2.88 -5.08
CA ALA A 220 5.41 -1.98 -5.60
C ALA A 220 4.09 -2.15 -4.83
N ALA A 221 3.65 -3.40 -4.61
CA ALA A 221 2.44 -3.69 -3.83
C ALA A 221 2.58 -3.26 -2.35
N ASP A 222 3.73 -3.54 -1.72
CA ASP A 222 4.00 -3.07 -0.35
C ASP A 222 3.93 -1.54 -0.26
N ASP A 223 4.56 -0.83 -1.22
CA ASP A 223 4.61 0.63 -1.31
C ASP A 223 3.21 1.23 -1.54
N THR A 224 2.37 0.62 -2.37
CA THR A 224 0.98 1.05 -2.60
C THR A 224 0.16 1.02 -1.30
N ILE A 225 0.27 -0.06 -0.51
CA ILE A 225 -0.45 -0.17 0.77
C ILE A 225 0.09 0.85 1.78
N LEU A 226 1.41 0.99 1.88
CA LEU A 226 2.04 1.92 2.81
C LEU A 226 1.79 3.38 2.45
N PHE A 227 1.72 3.71 1.17
CA PHE A 227 1.34 5.03 0.71
C PHE A 227 -0.06 5.41 1.23
N LYS A 228 -1.03 4.48 1.20
CA LYS A 228 -2.36 4.73 1.77
C LYS A 228 -2.31 5.00 3.27
N GLU A 229 -1.46 4.28 4.01
CA GLU A 229 -1.25 4.51 5.44
C GLU A 229 -0.56 5.84 5.74
N ILE A 230 0.42 6.24 4.93
CA ILE A 230 1.07 7.56 4.99
C ILE A 230 0.04 8.66 4.81
N VAL A 231 -0.72 8.61 3.71
CA VAL A 231 -1.72 9.64 3.38
C VAL A 231 -2.76 9.77 4.51
N ARG A 232 -3.29 8.65 5.01
CA ARG A 232 -4.25 8.66 6.14
C ARG A 232 -3.62 9.23 7.43
N GLY A 233 -2.42 8.78 7.75
CA GLY A 233 -1.71 9.19 8.96
C GLY A 233 -1.33 10.67 8.95
N VAL A 234 -0.78 11.15 7.83
CA VAL A 234 -0.45 12.56 7.63
C VAL A 234 -1.73 13.41 7.59
N ALA A 235 -2.81 12.94 6.98
CA ALA A 235 -4.09 13.68 7.00
C ALA A 235 -4.55 13.97 8.43
N ILE A 236 -4.47 12.99 9.33
CA ILE A 236 -4.81 13.16 10.75
C ILE A 236 -3.92 14.22 11.43
N LYS A 237 -2.61 14.23 11.16
CA LYS A 237 -1.67 15.25 11.67
C LYS A 237 -2.07 16.67 11.25
N HIS A 238 -2.71 16.80 10.08
CA HIS A 238 -3.20 18.07 9.53
C HIS A 238 -4.69 18.35 9.84
N ASN A 239 -5.32 17.60 10.75
CA ASN A 239 -6.74 17.69 11.12
C ASN A 239 -7.72 17.38 9.98
N PHE A 240 -7.31 16.52 9.06
CA PHE A 240 -8.17 15.94 8.03
C PHE A 240 -8.32 14.44 8.25
N ALA A 241 -9.21 13.82 7.49
CA ALA A 241 -9.10 12.40 7.16
C ALA A 241 -8.93 12.23 5.66
N ALA A 242 -8.38 11.08 5.25
CA ALA A 242 -8.22 10.73 3.85
C ALA A 242 -8.98 9.44 3.53
N THR A 243 -9.60 9.39 2.36
CA THR A 243 -10.31 8.21 1.87
C THR A 243 -9.90 7.86 0.45
N PHE A 244 -9.64 6.56 0.26
CA PHE A 244 -9.41 5.90 -1.03
C PHE A 244 -10.67 5.13 -1.48
N MET A 245 -11.83 5.39 -0.87
CA MET A 245 -13.09 4.81 -1.31
C MET A 245 -13.35 5.20 -2.77
N ALA A 246 -13.80 4.26 -3.60
CA ALA A 246 -13.99 4.51 -5.03
C ALA A 246 -15.01 5.63 -5.32
N LYS A 247 -16.00 5.84 -4.45
CA LYS A 247 -17.03 6.88 -4.63
C LYS A 247 -17.50 7.46 -3.28
N PRO A 248 -16.72 8.35 -2.65
CA PRO A 248 -17.07 8.90 -1.35
C PRO A 248 -18.22 9.91 -1.43
N TYR A 249 -18.37 10.60 -2.57
CA TYR A 249 -19.46 11.52 -2.85
C TYR A 249 -20.23 11.04 -4.08
N GLY A 250 -21.54 10.83 -3.94
CA GLY A 250 -22.38 10.27 -5.00
C GLY A 250 -22.45 11.14 -6.26
N ASP A 251 -22.26 12.45 -6.12
CA ASP A 251 -22.40 13.47 -7.16
C ASP A 251 -21.05 14.04 -7.66
N ARG A 252 -19.90 13.54 -7.19
CA ARG A 252 -18.55 13.98 -7.60
C ARG A 252 -17.75 12.89 -8.27
N ALA A 253 -16.55 13.19 -8.78
CA ALA A 253 -15.64 12.19 -9.33
C ALA A 253 -15.32 11.10 -8.28
N GLY A 254 -15.12 9.86 -8.75
CA GLY A 254 -14.65 8.78 -7.89
C GLY A 254 -13.14 8.86 -7.70
N ASN A 255 -12.59 7.97 -6.86
CA ASN A 255 -11.16 7.72 -6.79
C ASN A 255 -10.80 6.52 -7.69
N GLY A 256 -9.92 6.73 -8.65
CA GLY A 256 -9.23 5.70 -9.41
C GLY A 256 -8.02 5.13 -8.67
N MET A 257 -7.65 3.92 -9.08
CA MET A 257 -6.32 3.37 -8.85
C MET A 257 -5.82 2.81 -10.18
N HIS A 258 -5.15 3.62 -10.98
CA HIS A 258 -4.62 3.16 -12.25
C HIS A 258 -3.39 2.32 -12.02
N VAL A 259 -3.25 1.26 -12.82
CA VAL A 259 -2.09 0.37 -12.78
C VAL A 259 -1.45 0.37 -14.16
N HIS A 260 -0.22 0.87 -14.22
CA HIS A 260 0.61 0.81 -15.41
C HIS A 260 1.47 -0.44 -15.32
N PHE A 261 1.57 -1.20 -16.41
CA PHE A 261 2.44 -2.37 -16.44
C PHE A 261 3.08 -2.58 -17.81
N SER A 262 4.28 -3.14 -17.79
CA SER A 262 4.97 -3.67 -18.97
C SER A 262 5.69 -4.97 -18.64
N LEU A 263 6.20 -5.66 -19.66
CA LEU A 263 6.98 -6.87 -19.50
C LEU A 263 8.35 -6.68 -20.13
N VAL A 264 9.39 -7.02 -19.40
CA VAL A 264 10.78 -6.91 -19.85
C VAL A 264 11.40 -8.31 -19.99
N ASP A 265 12.08 -8.57 -21.10
CA ASP A 265 12.80 -9.84 -21.30
C ASP A 265 14.14 -9.89 -20.56
N LYS A 266 14.90 -10.97 -20.74
CA LYS A 266 16.23 -11.15 -20.12
C LYS A 266 17.29 -10.18 -20.63
N ASP A 267 17.09 -9.61 -21.81
CA ASP A 267 18.01 -8.70 -22.46
C ASP A 267 17.69 -7.23 -22.13
N GLY A 268 16.61 -6.99 -21.36
CA GLY A 268 16.19 -5.66 -20.94
C GLY A 268 15.23 -4.98 -21.92
N ASN A 269 14.71 -5.69 -22.92
CA ASN A 269 13.78 -5.13 -23.88
C ASN A 269 12.35 -5.18 -23.36
N ASN A 270 11.62 -4.07 -23.49
CA ASN A 270 10.18 -4.06 -23.25
C ASN A 270 9.47 -4.84 -24.37
N VAL A 271 8.96 -6.04 -24.07
CA VAL A 271 8.33 -6.92 -25.06
C VAL A 271 6.96 -6.44 -25.50
N PHE A 272 6.41 -5.39 -24.88
CA PHE A 272 5.20 -4.72 -25.37
C PHE A 272 5.49 -3.73 -26.50
N ASN A 273 6.72 -3.22 -26.61
CA ASN A 273 7.11 -2.25 -27.62
C ASN A 273 7.59 -2.96 -28.91
N ASP A 274 7.01 -2.58 -30.04
CA ASP A 274 7.48 -2.95 -31.38
C ASP A 274 7.75 -1.71 -32.26
N ASP A 275 7.92 -0.55 -31.62
CA ASP A 275 8.09 0.77 -32.24
C ASP A 275 6.90 1.24 -33.10
N THR A 276 5.72 0.63 -32.92
CA THR A 276 4.46 1.06 -33.53
C THR A 276 3.47 1.59 -32.50
N ASP A 277 2.50 2.41 -32.94
CA ASP A 277 1.43 2.93 -32.08
C ASP A 277 0.51 1.83 -31.51
N MET A 278 0.46 0.66 -32.16
CA MET A 278 -0.36 -0.47 -31.73
C MET A 278 0.34 -1.34 -30.67
N GLY A 279 1.67 -1.25 -30.60
CA GLY A 279 2.51 -2.16 -29.85
C GLY A 279 2.49 -3.60 -30.38
N SER A 280 3.37 -4.41 -29.80
CA SER A 280 3.60 -5.79 -30.19
C SER A 280 2.36 -6.69 -30.09
N GLU A 281 2.41 -7.85 -30.75
CA GLU A 281 1.42 -8.92 -30.56
C GLU A 281 1.31 -9.36 -29.09
N ILE A 282 2.41 -9.30 -28.32
CA ILE A 282 2.42 -9.64 -26.89
C ILE A 282 1.58 -8.64 -26.08
N LEU A 283 1.68 -7.34 -26.38
CA LEU A 283 0.83 -6.31 -25.76
C LEU A 283 -0.64 -6.57 -26.08
N GLN A 284 -0.96 -6.83 -27.35
CA GLN A 284 -2.33 -7.07 -27.79
C GLN A 284 -2.94 -8.31 -27.11
N ASN A 285 -2.15 -9.38 -26.95
CA ASN A 285 -2.55 -10.58 -26.21
C ASN A 285 -2.74 -10.31 -24.71
N ALA A 286 -1.89 -9.45 -24.10
CA ALA A 286 -2.06 -9.05 -22.70
C ALA A 286 -3.35 -8.26 -22.49
N VAL A 287 -3.66 -7.31 -23.39
CA VAL A 287 -4.92 -6.55 -23.37
C VAL A 287 -6.13 -7.46 -23.61
N ALA A 288 -6.05 -8.38 -24.57
CA ALA A 288 -7.11 -9.36 -24.82
C ALA A 288 -7.40 -10.20 -23.57
N GLY A 289 -6.36 -10.64 -22.85
CA GLY A 289 -6.51 -11.36 -21.59
C GLY A 289 -7.19 -10.53 -20.49
N LEU A 290 -6.96 -9.21 -20.43
CA LEU A 290 -7.66 -8.33 -19.49
C LEU A 290 -9.15 -8.11 -19.86
N LEU A 291 -9.47 -8.12 -21.15
CA LEU A 291 -10.86 -7.97 -21.62
C LEU A 291 -11.70 -9.24 -21.46
N GLU A 292 -11.07 -10.41 -21.38
CA GLU A 292 -11.72 -11.71 -21.17
C GLU A 292 -11.97 -12.03 -19.68
N ALA A 293 -11.17 -11.45 -18.78
CA ALA A 293 -11.14 -11.78 -17.35
C ALA A 293 -12.40 -11.40 -16.55
#